data_AF-A0A670ZDN6-F1
#
_entry.id   AF-A0A670ZDN6-F1
#
_cell.length_a   1.000
_cell.length_b   1.000
_cell.length_c   1.000
_cell.angle_alpha   90.00
_cell.angle_beta   90.00
_cell.angle_gamma   90.00
#
_symmetry.space_group_name_H-M   'P 1'
#
loop_
_entity.id
_entity.type
_entity.pdbx_description
1 polymer ?
#
loop_
_entity_poly.entity_id
_entity_poly.type
_entity_poly.pdbx_seq_one_letter_code
_entity_poly.pdbx_strand_id
1 'polypeptide(L)'
;MEGLCCSLAVSLFSDQGGWKYMEDMTQIMLECQEKGSHCPGLDAKGATGAATLGSSPLHPPPSVAFFAVCNGHSGQEVAHFAHQNLWPFIKKQKGFRSTEPATGCVTLRKEMSNCHLIWS
;
A
#
# COMPACT_ATOMS: atom_id res chain seq x y z
N MET A 1 15.78 -22.88 -4.93
CA MET A 1 15.20 -21.79 -5.74
C MET A 1 14.65 -20.76 -4.77
N GLU A 2 15.45 -19.74 -4.51
CA GLU A 2 15.09 -18.59 -3.68
C GLU A 2 14.01 -17.82 -4.45
N GLY A 3 12.77 -17.84 -3.96
CA GLY A 3 11.73 -16.98 -4.51
C GLY A 3 12.20 -15.53 -4.34
N LEU A 4 12.36 -14.81 -5.44
CA LEU A 4 12.80 -13.41 -5.44
C LEU A 4 11.83 -12.56 -4.61
N CYS A 5 12.10 -12.45 -3.32
CA CYS A 5 11.51 -11.43 -2.48
C CYS A 5 12.06 -10.10 -3.00
N CYS A 6 11.19 -9.18 -3.42
CA CYS A 6 11.62 -7.87 -3.87
C CYS A 6 12.39 -7.18 -2.73
N SER A 7 13.72 -7.11 -2.82
CA SER A 7 14.53 -6.39 -1.84
C SER A 7 14.48 -4.90 -2.15
N LEU A 8 13.89 -4.12 -1.24
CA LEU A 8 13.81 -2.67 -1.37
C LEU A 8 14.60 -2.02 -0.24
N ALA A 9 15.65 -1.28 -0.60
CA ALA A 9 16.42 -0.46 0.33
C ALA A 9 16.05 1.02 0.09
N VAL A 10 15.68 1.72 1.16
CA VAL A 10 15.24 3.12 1.09
C VAL A 10 15.88 3.89 2.24
N SER A 11 16.35 5.10 1.92
CA SER A 11 16.79 6.09 2.88
C SER A 11 15.99 7.37 2.65
N LEU A 12 15.75 8.10 3.73
CA LEU A 12 15.04 9.37 3.73
C LEU A 12 15.83 10.37 4.55
N PHE A 13 15.96 11.57 4.00
CA PHE A 13 16.48 12.73 4.70
C PHE A 13 15.53 13.90 4.46
N SER A 14 15.23 14.64 5.53
CA SER A 14 14.42 15.85 5.45
C SER A 14 15.06 16.90 6.35
N ASP A 15 15.14 18.13 5.84
CA ASP A 15 15.78 19.25 6.51
C ASP A 15 14.89 20.49 6.35
N GLN A 16 14.80 21.28 7.41
CA GLN A 16 14.10 22.55 7.41
C GLN A 16 14.82 23.60 6.55
N GLY A 17 16.16 23.51 6.47
CA GLY A 17 16.99 24.48 5.78
C GLY A 17 16.86 25.88 6.39
N GLY A 18 16.85 26.90 5.53
CA GLY A 18 16.76 28.32 5.94
C GLY A 18 15.34 28.83 6.22
N TRP A 19 14.34 27.96 6.22
CA TRP A 19 12.94 28.35 6.42
C TRP A 19 12.60 28.54 7.89
N LYS A 20 11.59 29.37 8.18
CA LYS A 20 11.16 29.66 9.55
C LYS A 20 10.56 28.44 10.26
N TYR A 21 9.85 27.59 9.50
CA TYR A 21 9.24 26.35 9.98
C TYR A 21 9.38 25.27 8.90
N MET A 22 9.47 24.02 9.33
CA MET A 22 9.43 22.86 8.44
C MET A 22 7.96 22.45 8.24
N GLU A 23 7.42 22.74 7.05
CA GLU A 23 6.03 22.40 6.72
C GLU A 23 5.91 21.06 5.99
N ASP A 24 7.05 20.50 5.53
CA ASP A 24 7.11 19.26 4.78
C ASP A 24 6.95 18.02 5.68
N MET A 25 6.15 17.05 5.22
CA MET A 25 5.95 15.76 5.88
C MET A 25 6.31 14.62 4.93
N THR A 26 7.07 13.63 5.42
CA THR A 26 7.47 12.48 4.60
C THR A 26 7.04 11.17 5.23
N GLN A 27 6.53 10.24 4.43
CA GLN A 27 6.03 8.94 4.86
C GLN A 27 6.68 7.81 4.06
N ILE A 28 7.16 6.80 4.78
CA ILE A 28 7.60 5.52 4.22
C ILE A 28 6.77 4.41 4.88
N MET A 29 6.06 3.62 4.07
CA MET A 29 5.31 2.47 4.55
C MET A 29 5.62 1.25 3.70
N LEU A 30 5.94 0.14 4.37
CA LEU A 30 6.14 -1.17 3.76
C LEU A 30 5.08 -2.11 4.32
N GLU A 31 4.23 -2.65 3.45
CA GLU A 31 3.25 -3.67 3.83
C GLU A 31 3.57 -4.96 3.09
N CYS A 32 3.88 -6.01 3.86
CA CYS A 32 3.95 -7.38 3.35
C CYS A 32 2.61 -8.05 3.64
N GLN A 33 2.04 -8.76 2.67
CA GLN A 33 0.80 -9.50 2.93
C GLN A 33 1.09 -10.64 3.93
N GLU A 34 0.39 -10.64 5.07
CA GLU A 34 0.33 -11.83 5.92
C GLU A 34 -0.34 -12.94 5.12
N LYS A 35 0.35 -14.06 4.93
CA LYS A 35 -0.31 -15.28 4.45
C LYS A 35 -1.33 -15.65 5.51
N GLY A 36 -2.61 -15.43 5.24
CA GLY A 36 -3.69 -15.94 6.08
C GLY A 36 -3.49 -17.45 6.23
N SER A 37 -3.10 -17.88 7.42
CA SER A 37 -3.14 -19.28 7.81
C SER A 37 -4.61 -19.66 7.97
N HIS A 38 -5.24 -20.04 6.85
CA HIS A 38 -6.41 -20.89 6.85
C HIS A 38 -6.02 -22.17 6.11
N CYS A 39 -5.47 -23.12 6.87
CA CYS A 39 -5.57 -24.52 6.49
C CYS A 39 -6.95 -24.98 6.97
N PRO A 40 -7.94 -25.25 6.10
CA PRO A 40 -9.03 -26.11 6.53
C PRO A 40 -8.39 -27.47 6.82
N GLY A 41 -8.47 -27.88 8.08
CA GLY A 41 -8.14 -29.23 8.48
C GLY A 41 -8.92 -30.22 7.62
N LEU A 42 -8.22 -31.25 7.17
CA LEU A 42 -8.77 -32.37 6.43
C LEU A 42 -9.73 -33.15 7.33
N ASP A 43 -11.02 -32.84 7.27
CA ASP A 43 -12.06 -33.77 7.66
C ASP A 43 -12.41 -34.64 6.45
N ALA A 44 -11.97 -35.90 6.52
CA ALA A 44 -12.17 -36.89 5.48
C ALA A 44 -13.66 -37.20 5.26
N LYS A 45 -14.18 -37.01 4.03
CA LYS A 45 -15.07 -37.95 3.33
C LYS A 45 -15.46 -37.48 1.91
N GLY A 46 -15.05 -38.28 0.91
CA GLY A 46 -15.93 -38.67 -0.20
C GLY A 46 -15.86 -37.92 -1.54
N ALA A 47 -15.50 -38.70 -2.57
CA ALA A 47 -15.98 -38.64 -3.97
C ALA A 47 -15.33 -37.66 -4.97
N THR A 48 -14.46 -38.24 -5.81
CA THR A 48 -14.46 -38.23 -7.28
C THR A 48 -14.65 -36.91 -8.04
N GLY A 49 -13.57 -36.45 -8.72
CA GLY A 49 -13.69 -35.66 -9.96
C GLY A 49 -12.70 -34.49 -10.09
N ALA A 50 -11.86 -34.57 -11.14
CA ALA A 50 -11.05 -33.50 -11.74
C ALA A 50 -10.08 -32.72 -10.83
N ALA A 51 -8.81 -33.15 -10.84
CA ALA A 51 -7.69 -32.40 -10.29
C ALA A 51 -7.53 -31.05 -11.00
N THR A 52 -8.06 -29.99 -10.41
CA THR A 52 -7.59 -28.62 -10.67
C THR A 52 -6.20 -28.51 -10.04
N LEU A 53 -5.17 -28.40 -10.89
CA LEU A 53 -3.77 -28.20 -10.47
C LEU A 53 -3.69 -27.05 -9.47
N GLY A 54 -3.41 -27.40 -8.21
CA GLY A 54 -3.22 -26.45 -7.12
C GLY A 54 -2.11 -25.46 -7.50
N SER A 55 -2.44 -24.17 -7.37
CA SER A 55 -1.49 -23.07 -7.49
C SER A 55 -0.31 -23.32 -6.55
N SER A 56 0.85 -23.64 -7.13
CA SER A 56 2.10 -23.83 -6.41
C SER A 56 2.47 -22.56 -5.59
N PRO A 57 3.17 -22.69 -4.45
CA PRO A 57 3.57 -21.54 -3.63
C PRO A 57 4.80 -20.82 -4.21
N LEU A 58 4.79 -20.52 -5.51
CA LEU A 58 5.97 -20.03 -6.24
C LEU A 58 6.13 -18.49 -6.18
N HIS A 59 5.13 -17.77 -5.65
CA HIS A 59 5.16 -16.31 -5.61
C HIS A 59 5.26 -15.82 -4.16
N PRO A 60 6.24 -14.94 -3.84
CA PRO A 60 6.23 -14.24 -2.56
C PRO A 60 4.93 -13.44 -2.43
N PRO A 61 4.42 -13.27 -1.20
CA PRO A 61 3.23 -12.45 -0.97
C PRO A 61 3.39 -11.08 -1.62
N PRO A 62 2.36 -10.52 -2.28
CA PRO A 62 2.40 -9.17 -2.81
C PRO A 62 2.79 -8.19 -1.69
N SER A 63 3.98 -7.61 -1.82
CA SER A 63 4.49 -6.55 -0.97
C SER A 63 4.21 -5.20 -1.64
N VAL A 64 3.73 -4.23 -0.87
CA VAL A 64 3.58 -2.85 -1.34
C VAL A 64 4.49 -1.94 -0.54
N ALA A 65 5.18 -1.07 -1.25
CA ALA A 65 5.90 0.05 -0.67
C ALA A 65 5.21 1.35 -1.07
N PHE A 66 4.99 2.23 -0.09
CA PHE A 66 4.38 3.53 -0.26
C PHE A 66 5.33 4.60 0.25
N PHE A 67 5.58 5.59 -0.60
CA PHE A 67 6.45 6.73 -0.34
C PHE A 67 5.67 7.99 -0.69
N ALA A 68 5.60 8.94 0.23
CA ALA A 68 4.95 10.22 -0.02
C ALA A 68 5.73 11.35 0.64
N VAL A 69 5.94 12.42 -0.12
CA VAL A 69 6.44 13.72 0.38
C VAL A 69 5.29 14.71 0.21
N CYS A 70 4.81 15.26 1.31
CA CYS A 70 3.74 16.25 1.35
C CYS A 70 4.39 17.61 1.61
N ASN A 71 4.39 18.48 0.59
CA ASN A 71 4.90 19.84 0.70
C ASN A 71 3.81 20.73 1.31
N GLY A 72 4.03 21.18 2.55
CA GLY A 72 3.13 22.11 3.21
C GLY A 72 3.29 23.52 2.66
N HIS A 73 2.19 24.27 2.59
CA HIS A 73 2.26 25.67 2.20
C HIS A 73 1.27 26.48 3.04
N SER A 74 1.79 27.53 3.68
CA SER A 74 1.01 28.39 4.60
C SER A 74 0.60 27.67 5.89
N GLY A 75 1.39 26.70 6.31
CA GLY A 75 1.15 25.87 7.49
C GLY A 75 1.36 24.38 7.21
N GLN A 76 1.71 23.64 8.27
CA GLN A 76 1.99 22.20 8.19
C GLN A 76 0.73 21.32 8.25
N GLU A 77 -0.45 21.90 8.51
CA GLU A 77 -1.63 21.15 8.89
C GLU A 77 -2.17 20.29 7.73
N VAL A 78 -2.17 20.83 6.50
CA VAL A 78 -2.57 20.08 5.29
C VAL A 78 -1.62 18.91 5.04
N ALA A 79 -0.31 19.17 5.13
CA ALA A 79 0.72 18.15 4.92
C ALA A 79 0.66 17.06 6.01
N HIS A 80 0.42 17.45 7.27
CA HIS A 80 0.18 16.52 8.36
C HIS A 80 -1.08 15.67 8.15
N PHE A 81 -2.18 16.28 7.72
CA PHE A 81 -3.41 15.56 7.46
C PHE A 81 -3.25 14.55 6.34
N ALA A 82 -2.61 14.93 5.24
CA ALA A 82 -2.28 14.04 4.14
C ALA A 82 -1.38 12.89 4.62
N HIS A 83 -0.33 13.18 5.37
CA HIS A 83 0.57 12.19 5.97
C HIS A 83 -0.17 11.16 6.83
N GLN A 84 -1.17 11.58 7.61
CA GLN A 84 -1.93 10.68 8.49
C GLN A 84 -2.99 9.85 7.74
N ASN A 85 -3.59 10.39 6.67
CA ASN A 85 -4.83 9.83 6.11
C ASN A 85 -4.70 9.28 4.69
N LEU A 86 -3.71 9.72 3.90
CA LEU A 86 -3.60 9.36 2.49
C LEU A 86 -3.44 7.85 2.28
N TRP A 87 -2.48 7.22 2.98
CA TRP A 87 -2.27 5.78 2.87
C TRP A 87 -3.48 4.94 3.35
N PRO A 88 -4.10 5.22 4.52
CA PRO A 88 -5.33 4.56 4.93
C PRO A 88 -6.47 4.62 3.90
N PHE A 89 -6.61 5.71 3.15
CA PHE A 89 -7.59 5.80 2.06
C PHE A 89 -7.21 4.92 0.87
N ILE A 90 -5.96 5.03 0.40
CA ILE A 90 -5.44 4.26 -0.73
C ILE A 90 -5.53 2.74 -0.48
N LYS A 91 -5.04 2.26 0.66
CA LYS A 91 -4.90 0.82 0.94
C LYS A 91 -6.24 0.08 1.05
N LYS A 92 -7.33 0.79 1.38
CA LYS A 92 -8.68 0.23 1.54
C LYS A 92 -9.35 -0.04 0.19
N GLN A 93 -8.91 0.62 -0.88
CA GLN A 93 -9.55 0.48 -2.19
C GLN A 93 -9.10 -0.79 -2.90
N LYS A 94 -10.06 -1.61 -3.32
CA LYS A 94 -9.80 -2.84 -4.10
C LYS A 94 -9.10 -2.54 -5.43
N GLY A 95 -9.40 -1.39 -6.04
CA GLY A 95 -8.83 -0.98 -7.33
C GLY A 95 -7.35 -0.60 -7.27
N PHE A 96 -6.79 -0.29 -6.10
CA PHE A 96 -5.38 0.08 -5.96
C PHE A 96 -4.45 -1.11 -6.20
N ARG A 97 -4.87 -2.32 -5.80
CA ARG A 97 -4.13 -3.58 -6.03
C ARG A 97 -4.56 -4.30 -7.31
N SER A 98 -5.22 -3.60 -8.24
CA SER A 98 -5.59 -4.18 -9.53
C SER A 98 -4.35 -4.51 -10.37
N THR A 99 -4.41 -5.60 -11.12
CA THR A 99 -3.39 -5.93 -12.13
C THR A 99 -3.47 -5.01 -13.36
N GLU A 100 -4.56 -4.26 -13.50
CA GLU A 100 -4.76 -3.28 -14.56
C GLU A 100 -4.31 -1.87 -14.11
N PRO A 101 -3.28 -1.27 -14.74
CA PRO A 101 -2.76 0.03 -14.34
C PRO A 101 -3.79 1.16 -14.38
N ALA A 102 -4.68 1.16 -15.37
CA ALA A 102 -5.70 2.20 -15.54
C ALA A 102 -6.66 2.25 -14.34
N THR A 103 -7.08 1.09 -13.84
CA THR A 103 -7.90 0.96 -12.63
C THR A 103 -7.16 1.50 -11.39
N GLY A 104 -5.86 1.24 -11.27
CA GLY A 104 -5.02 1.78 -10.20
C GLY A 104 -4.96 3.30 -10.22
N CYS A 105 -4.73 3.90 -11.40
CA CYS A 105 -4.67 5.36 -11.55
C CYS A 105 -6.02 6.04 -11.24
N VAL A 106 -7.14 5.47 -11.67
CA VAL A 106 -8.48 6.00 -11.36
C VAL A 106 -8.72 5.96 -9.85
N THR A 107 -8.35 4.86 -9.21
CA THR A 107 -8.47 4.71 -7.75
C THR A 107 -7.63 5.75 -7.02
N LEU A 108 -6.35 5.91 -7.41
CA LEU A 108 -5.47 6.89 -6.77
C LEU A 108 -6.00 8.32 -6.89
N ARG A 109 -6.46 8.73 -8.08
CA ARG A 109 -7.08 10.05 -8.29
C ARG A 109 -8.31 10.27 -7.42
N LYS A 110 -9.16 9.25 -7.30
CA LYS A 110 -10.34 9.28 -6.44
C LYS A 110 -9.95 9.49 -4.98
N GLU A 111 -8.97 8.75 -4.47
CA GLU A 111 -8.58 8.88 -3.06
C GLU A 111 -7.87 10.20 -2.76
N MET A 112 -7.08 10.76 -3.69
CA MET A 112 -6.55 12.13 -3.55
C MET A 112 -7.68 13.17 -3.46
N SER A 113 -8.72 13.02 -4.27
CA SER A 113 -9.91 13.89 -4.23
C SER A 113 -10.67 13.74 -2.91
N ASN A 114 -10.85 12.51 -2.41
CA ASN A 114 -11.46 12.26 -1.10
C ASN A 114 -10.64 12.88 0.03
N CYS A 115 -9.31 12.75 0.00
CA CYS A 115 -8.45 13.34 1.01
C CYS A 115 -8.60 14.87 1.04
N HIS A 116 -8.69 15.52 -0.12
CA HIS A 116 -8.97 16.95 -0.22
C HIS A 116 -10.36 17.32 0.33
N LEU A 117 -11.40 16.55 -0.01
CA LEU A 117 -12.78 16.79 0.46
C LEU A 117 -12.96 16.61 1.97
N ILE A 118 -12.16 15.77 2.62
CA ILE A 118 -12.25 15.56 4.08
C ILE A 118 -11.50 16.65 4.84
N TRP A 119 -10.47 17.23 4.24
CA TRP A 119 -9.71 18.34 4.82
C TRP A 119 -10.47 19.68 4.76
N SER A 120 -11.17 19.93 3.65
CA SER A 120 -11.91 21.17 3.38
C SER A 120 -13.20 21.29 4.20
#